data_AF-A0A439U6M7-F1
#
_entry.id   AF-A0A439U6M7-F1
#
_cell.length_a   1.000
_cell.length_b   1.000
_cell.length_c   1.000
_cell.angle_alpha   90.00
_cell.angle_beta   90.00
_cell.angle_gamma   90.00
#
_symmetry.space_group_name_H-M   'P 1'
#
loop_
_entity.id
_entity.type
_entity.pdbx_description
1 polymer ?
#
loop_
_entity_poly.entity_id
_entity_poly.type
_entity_poly.pdbx_seq_one_letter_code
_entity_poly.pdbx_strand_id
1 'polypeptide(L)'
;MTLERTALQAIANAKLQDAELLFQNERYSNAYYLFGYAAEIAIKSRISRLFQSDTIPDKKFVQDIYSHDLNRLVALAGLSADLTESRTASPVFDGH
;
A
#
# COMPACT_ATOMS: atom_id res chain seq x y z
N MET A 1 1.80 -13.74 12.07
CA MET A 1 2.72 -12.59 11.98
C MET A 1 1.97 -11.39 12.54
N THR A 2 2.48 -10.73 13.57
CA THR A 2 1.84 -9.53 14.15
C THR A 2 2.10 -8.34 13.22
N LEU A 3 1.05 -7.61 12.85
CA LEU A 3 1.10 -6.51 11.87
C LEU A 3 1.48 -5.18 12.53
N GLU A 4 2.69 -5.12 13.10
CA GLU A 4 3.21 -3.88 13.68
C GLU A 4 3.50 -2.86 12.59
N ARG A 5 3.10 -1.59 12.82
CA ARG A 5 3.23 -0.53 11.82
C ARG A 5 4.68 -0.36 11.35
N THR A 6 5.61 -0.26 12.28
CA THR A 6 7.02 -0.03 11.98
C THR A 6 7.64 -1.21 11.23
N ALA A 7 7.22 -2.44 11.56
CA ALA A 7 7.62 -3.64 10.82
C ALA A 7 7.07 -3.63 9.39
N LEU A 8 5.80 -3.27 9.19
CA LEU A 8 5.22 -3.13 7.85
C LEU A 8 5.95 -2.06 7.02
N GLN A 9 6.28 -0.92 7.61
CA GLN A 9 7.04 0.13 6.94
C GLN A 9 8.44 -0.36 6.54
N ALA A 10 9.13 -1.08 7.42
CA ALA A 10 10.44 -1.66 7.12
C ALA A 10 10.35 -2.68 5.97
N ILE A 11 9.34 -3.55 5.97
CA ILE A 11 9.12 -4.53 4.90
C ILE A 11 8.79 -3.82 3.58
N ALA A 12 7.91 -2.82 3.59
CA ALA A 12 7.56 -2.06 2.40
C ALA A 12 8.80 -1.40 1.76
N ASN A 13 9.64 -0.76 2.58
CA ASN A 13 10.89 -0.15 2.12
C ASN A 13 11.87 -1.19 1.56
N ALA A 14 12.03 -2.34 2.22
CA ALA A 14 12.88 -3.41 1.72
C ALA A 14 12.39 -3.94 0.36
N LYS A 15 11.06 -4.11 0.19
CA LYS A 15 10.48 -4.55 -1.09
C LYS A 15 10.62 -3.50 -2.19
N LEU A 16 10.54 -2.21 -1.86
CA LEU A 16 10.80 -1.13 -2.79
C LEU A 16 12.26 -1.17 -3.28
N GLN A 17 13.22 -1.31 -2.38
CA GLN A 17 14.65 -1.42 -2.73
C GLN A 17 14.94 -2.65 -3.61
N ASP A 18 14.34 -3.80 -3.29
CA ASP A 18 14.43 -5.00 -4.13
C ASP A 18 13.82 -4.75 -5.53
N ALA A 19 12.70 -4.02 -5.62
CA ALA A 19 12.02 -3.73 -6.87
C ALA A 19 12.87 -2.79 -7.75
N GLU A 20 13.48 -1.77 -7.15
CA GLU A 20 14.42 -0.87 -7.81
C GLU A 20 15.63 -1.63 -8.38
N LEU A 21 16.21 -2.55 -7.60
CA LEU A 21 17.31 -3.39 -8.06
C LEU A 21 16.91 -4.26 -9.26
N LEU A 22 15.74 -4.88 -9.20
CA LEU A 22 15.21 -5.68 -10.31
C LEU A 22 14.97 -4.82 -11.55
N PHE A 23 14.44 -3.62 -11.38
CA PHE A 23 14.19 -2.68 -12.47
C PHE A 23 15.48 -2.27 -13.17
N GLN A 24 16.51 -1.91 -12.39
CA GLN A 24 17.84 -1.54 -12.89
C GLN A 24 18.53 -2.68 -13.65
N ASN A 25 18.18 -3.93 -13.34
CA ASN A 25 18.69 -5.13 -14.03
C ASN A 25 17.72 -5.64 -15.11
N GLU A 26 16.84 -4.78 -15.63
CA GLU A 26 15.91 -5.07 -16.72
C GLU A 26 14.91 -6.21 -16.44
N ARG A 27 14.72 -6.59 -15.17
CA ARG A 27 13.75 -7.59 -14.73
C ARG A 27 12.36 -6.97 -14.52
N TYR A 28 11.87 -6.26 -15.53
CA TYR A 28 10.71 -5.36 -15.43
C TYR A 28 9.44 -6.03 -14.90
N SER A 29 9.10 -7.24 -15.35
CA SER A 29 7.90 -7.94 -14.87
C SER A 29 7.95 -8.22 -13.36
N ASN A 30 9.11 -8.66 -12.86
CA ASN A 30 9.30 -8.93 -11.44
C ASN A 30 9.37 -7.63 -10.64
N ALA A 31 10.03 -6.60 -11.17
CA ALA A 31 10.08 -5.28 -10.57
C ALA A 31 8.67 -4.69 -10.41
N TYR A 32 7.85 -4.72 -11.48
CA TYR A 32 6.47 -4.23 -11.46
C TYR A 32 5.62 -4.92 -10.39
N TYR A 33 5.69 -6.25 -10.32
CA TYR A 33 5.01 -7.00 -9.26
C TYR A 33 5.46 -6.55 -7.86
N LEU A 34 6.76 -6.35 -7.68
CA LEU A 34 7.31 -6.03 -6.38
C LEU A 34 7.05 -4.58 -5.95
N PHE A 35 6.99 -3.63 -6.89
CA PHE A 35 6.50 -2.28 -6.64
C PHE A 35 5.06 -2.29 -6.13
N GLY A 36 4.17 -3.06 -6.78
CA GLY A 36 2.79 -3.23 -6.33
C GLY A 36 2.70 -3.82 -4.92
N TYR A 37 3.51 -4.84 -4.63
CA TYR A 37 3.57 -5.45 -3.31
C TYR A 37 4.09 -4.49 -2.23
N ALA A 38 5.13 -3.71 -2.53
CA ALA A 38 5.64 -2.68 -1.62
C ALA A 38 4.57 -1.63 -1.30
N ALA A 39 3.83 -1.16 -2.31
CA ALA A 39 2.73 -0.21 -2.15
C ALA A 39 1.59 -0.79 -1.29
N GLU A 40 1.21 -2.05 -1.51
CA GLU A 40 0.19 -2.73 -0.71
C GLU A 40 0.54 -2.74 0.79
N ILE A 41 1.78 -3.11 1.13
CA ILE A 41 2.27 -3.17 2.51
C ILE A 41 2.33 -1.76 3.11
N ALA A 42 2.80 -0.77 2.35
CA ALA A 42 2.85 0.62 2.80
C ALA A 42 1.45 1.14 3.17
N ILE A 43 0.44 0.87 2.33
CA ILE A 43 -0.95 1.25 2.60
C ILE A 43 -1.48 0.52 3.84
N LYS A 44 -1.21 -0.78 4.00
CA LYS A 44 -1.60 -1.54 5.19
C LYS A 44 -0.97 -0.98 6.48
N SER A 45 0.27 -0.47 6.41
CA SER A 45 0.90 0.24 7.53
C SER A 45 0.22 1.57 7.88
N ARG A 46 -0.43 2.22 6.90
CA ARG A 46 -1.25 3.42 7.14
C ARG A 46 -2.57 3.05 7.80
N ILE A 47 -3.24 2.00 7.30
CA ILE A 47 -4.50 1.49 7.86
C ILE A 47 -4.32 1.08 9.33
N SER A 48 -3.18 0.51 9.70
CA SER A 48 -2.92 0.11 11.09
C SER A 48 -3.03 1.28 12.10
N ARG A 49 -2.85 2.53 11.66
CA ARG A 49 -3.04 3.74 12.50
C ARG A 49 -4.50 4.04 12.83
N LEU A 50 -5.45 3.42 12.14
CA LEU A 50 -6.88 3.63 12.34
C LEU A 50 -7.43 2.76 13.48
N PHE A 51 -6.68 1.76 13.92
CA PHE A 51 -7.04 0.95 15.08
C PHE A 51 -6.81 1.75 16.36
N GLN A 52 -7.83 1.75 17.22
CA GLN A 52 -7.80 2.41 18.52
C GLN A 52 -7.67 1.35 19.62
N SER A 53 -6.95 1.69 20.70
CA SER A 53 -6.91 0.82 21.88
C SER A 53 -8.31 0.66 22.48
N ASP A 54 -8.54 -0.46 23.14
CA ASP A 54 -9.78 -0.74 23.89
C ASP A 54 -11.06 -0.69 23.05
N THR A 55 -10.93 -0.80 21.72
CA THR A 55 -12.04 -0.77 20.76
C THR A 55 -11.99 -2.02 19.88
N ILE A 56 -13.13 -2.71 19.76
CA ILE A 56 -13.26 -3.81 18.80
C ILE A 56 -13.58 -3.20 17.43
N PRO A 57 -12.69 -3.36 16.42
CA PRO A 57 -12.93 -2.83 15.08
C PRO A 57 -14.05 -3.62 14.38
N ASP A 58 -14.66 -2.99 13.38
CA ASP A 58 -15.64 -3.67 12.53
C ASP A 58 -15.00 -4.90 11.84
N LYS A 59 -15.70 -6.03 11.89
CA LYS A 59 -15.18 -7.30 11.37
C LYS A 59 -14.92 -7.24 9.87
N LYS A 60 -15.83 -6.60 9.11
CA LYS A 60 -15.70 -6.50 7.65
C LYS A 60 -14.51 -5.61 7.31
N PHE A 61 -14.33 -4.49 8.01
CA PHE A 61 -13.15 -3.64 7.89
C PHE A 61 -11.85 -4.45 8.08
N VAL A 62 -11.76 -5.25 9.15
CA VAL A 62 -10.57 -6.09 9.39
C VAL A 62 -10.36 -7.10 8.27
N GLN A 63 -11.42 -7.76 7.79
CA GLN A 63 -11.32 -8.71 6.68
C GLN A 63 -10.86 -8.06 5.38
N ASP A 64 -11.34 -6.86 5.10
CA ASP A 64 -11.06 -6.15 3.85
C ASP A 64 -9.59 -5.69 3.74
N ILE A 65 -8.91 -5.50 4.87
CA ILE A 65 -7.47 -5.23 4.94
C ILE A 65 -6.66 -6.39 4.36
N TYR A 66 -7.15 -7.63 4.39
CA TYR A 66 -6.44 -8.78 3.83
C TYR A 66 -6.61 -8.91 2.31
N SER A 67 -7.35 -8.01 1.65
CA SER A 67 -7.38 -7.97 0.19
C SER A 67 -6.03 -7.52 -0.41
N HIS A 68 -5.85 -7.84 -1.69
CA HIS A 68 -4.73 -7.41 -2.53
C HIS A 68 -5.14 -6.32 -3.54
N ASP A 69 -6.33 -5.74 -3.34
CA ASP A 69 -6.87 -4.70 -4.20
C ASP A 69 -6.41 -3.32 -3.70
N LEU A 70 -5.50 -2.70 -4.43
CA LEU A 70 -4.95 -1.38 -4.06
C LEU A 70 -6.02 -0.29 -3.98
N ASN A 71 -7.02 -0.28 -4.86
CA ASN A 71 -8.08 0.73 -4.82
C ASN A 71 -8.89 0.60 -3.53
N ARG A 72 -9.21 -0.65 -3.16
CA ARG A 72 -9.90 -0.93 -1.90
C ARG A 72 -9.05 -0.52 -0.69
N LEU A 73 -7.77 -0.86 -0.70
CA LEU A 73 -6.86 -0.53 0.40
C LEU A 73 -6.66 0.99 0.55
N VAL A 74 -6.56 1.74 -0.55
CA VAL A 74 -6.52 3.22 -0.54
C VAL A 74 -7.78 3.80 0.13
N ALA A 75 -8.96 3.26 -0.21
CA ALA A 75 -10.20 3.69 0.41
C ALA A 75 -10.23 3.39 1.91
N LEU A 76 -9.82 2.19 2.32
CA LEU A 76 -9.71 1.81 3.74
C LEU A 76 -8.69 2.66 4.50
N ALA A 77 -7.64 3.13 3.82
CA ALA A 77 -6.62 4.01 4.40
C ALA A 77 -7.08 5.47 4.53
N GLY A 78 -8.27 5.82 4.01
CA GLY A 78 -8.78 7.18 3.99
C GLY A 78 -8.05 8.09 3.00
N LEU A 79 -7.42 7.53 1.96
CA LEU A 79 -6.57 8.26 1.00
C LEU A 79 -7.27 8.56 -0.33
N SER A 80 -8.56 8.25 -0.48
CA SER A 80 -9.29 8.43 -1.75
C SER A 80 -9.34 9.89 -2.23
N ALA A 81 -9.48 10.84 -1.30
CA ALA A 81 -9.47 12.26 -1.63
C ALA A 81 -8.08 12.70 -2.12
N ASP A 82 -7.03 12.37 -1.37
CA ASP A 82 -5.64 12.65 -1.72
C ASP A 82 -5.26 12.06 -3.09
N LEU A 83 -5.72 10.84 -3.38
CA LEU A 83 -5.50 10.19 -4.68
C LEU A 83 -6.23 10.93 -5.81
N THR A 84 -7.47 11.34 -5.58
CA THR A 84 -8.26 12.09 -6.57
C THR A 84 -7.63 13.45 -6.86
N GLU A 85 -7.19 14.16 -5.82
CA GLU A 85 -6.47 15.43 -5.96
C GLU A 85 -5.17 15.24 -6.76
N SER A 86 -4.38 14.22 -6.40
CA SER A 86 -3.13 13.89 -7.11
C SER A 86 -3.36 13.57 -8.59
N ARG A 87 -4.45 12.86 -8.92
CA ARG A 87 -4.87 12.60 -10.30
C ARG A 87 -5.21 13.88 -11.06
N THR A 88 -5.99 14.77 -10.45
CA THR A 88 -6.37 16.03 -11.11
C THR A 88 -5.19 16.98 -11.30
N ALA A 89 -4.23 16.97 -10.37
CA ALA A 89 -3.04 17.82 -10.41
C ALA A 89 -1.98 17.33 -11.41
N SER A 90 -1.97 16.04 -11.76
CA SER A 90 -0.96 15.45 -12.61
C SER A 90 -1.55 14.98 -13.96
N PRO A 91 -1.19 15.63 -15.08
CA PRO A 91 -1.71 15.28 -16.41
C PRO A 91 -1.25 13.90 -16.91
N VAL A 92 -0.27 13.27 -16.27
CA VAL A 92 0.29 11.96 -16.62
C VAL A 92 -0.03 10.86 -15.61
N PHE A 93 -0.83 11.14 -14.57
CA PHE A 93 -1.07 10.20 -13.47
C PHE A 93 -1.62 8.84 -13.93
N ASP A 94 -2.58 8.86 -14.85
CA ASP A 94 -3.17 7.66 -15.47
C ASP A 94 -2.69 7.50 -16.93
N GLY A 95 -1.64 8.23 -17.32
CA GLY A 95 -1.02 8.12 -18.65
C GLY A 95 -0.08 6.92 -18.70
N HIS A 96 -0.42 5.93 -19.53
CA HIS A 96 0.48 4.83 -19.88
C HIS A 96 1.46 5.24 -20.99
#